data_AF-A0A920H4Y8-F1
#
_entry.id   AF-A0A920H4Y8-F1
#
_cell.length_a   1.000
_cell.length_b   1.000
_cell.length_c   1.000
_cell.angle_alpha   90.00
_cell.angle_beta   90.00
_cell.angle_gamma   90.00
#
_symmetry.space_group_name_H-M   'P 1'
#
loop_
_entity.id
_entity.type
_entity.pdbx_description
1 polymer ?
#
loop_
_entity_poly.entity_id
_entity_poly.type
_entity_poly.pdbx_seq_one_letter_code
_entity_poly.pdbx_strand_id
1 'polypeptide(L)' 'MIWYLMQKKLGIKIGDSSDNIFLKDERECLAACCGAPMMQVNHKYYENVTIELLDEIIGTLKDEK' A
#
# COMPACT_ATOMS: atom_id res chain seq x y z
N MET A 1 -4.44 2.01 -11.08
CA MET A 1 -3.23 2.54 -10.40
C MET A 1 -3.41 2.36 -8.91
N ILE A 2 -2.55 1.59 -8.23
CA ILE A 2 -2.74 1.11 -6.84
C ILE A 2 -3.04 2.25 -5.85
N TRP A 3 -2.41 3.41 -6.01
CA TRP A 3 -2.59 4.55 -5.10
C TRP A 3 -4.02 5.10 -5.10
N TYR A 4 -4.73 5.03 -6.24
CA TYR A 4 -6.12 5.45 -6.31
C TYR A 4 -7.04 4.48 -5.53
N LEU A 5 -6.73 3.18 -5.59
CA LEU A 5 -7.46 2.16 -4.82
C LEU A 5 -7.22 2.34 -3.32
N MET A 6 -5.98 2.63 -2.91
CA MET A 6 -5.66 2.92 -1.51
C MET A 6 -6.40 4.16 -1.01
N GLN A 7 -6.40 5.27 -1.76
CA GLN A 7 -7.16 6.47 -1.37
C GLN A 7 -8.65 6.19 -1.24
N LYS A 8 -9.24 5.39 -2.14
CA LYS A 8 -10.66 4.98 -2.02
C LYS A 8 -10.94 4.10 -0.82
N LYS A 9 -10.07 3.12 -0.53
CA LYS A 9 -10.27 2.16 0.57
C LYS A 9 -10.01 2.76 1.94
N LEU A 10 -9.01 3.64 2.06
CA LEU A 10 -8.62 4.27 3.31
C LEU A 10 -9.33 5.62 3.54
N GLY A 11 -9.88 6.24 2.50
CA GLY A 11 -10.54 7.56 2.60
C GLY A 11 -9.57 8.73 2.81
N ILE A 12 -8.26 8.50 2.74
CA ILE A 12 -7.21 9.52 2.85
C ILE A 12 -6.61 9.88 1.51
N LYS A 13 -5.98 11.06 1.43
CA LYS A 13 -5.19 11.48 0.27
C LYS A 13 -3.74 11.05 0.42
N ILE A 14 -3.02 11.07 -0.70
CA ILE A 14 -1.56 10.90 -0.69
C ILE A 14 -0.94 12.03 0.15
N GLY A 15 -0.07 11.66 1.09
CA GLY A 15 0.59 12.57 2.03
C GLY A 15 -0.17 12.76 3.35
N ASP A 16 -1.37 12.18 3.50
CA ASP A 16 -2.10 12.17 4.77
C ASP A 16 -1.87 10.87 5.56
N SER A 17 -2.17 10.96 6.86
CA SER A 17 -2.27 9.81 7.77
C SER A 17 -3.72 9.61 8.20
N SER A 18 -4.12 8.35 8.37
CA SER A 18 -5.34 8.00 9.09
C SER A 18 -5.00 6.88 10.06
N ASP A 19 -5.36 7.10 11.32
CA ASP A 19 -5.10 6.20 12.44
C ASP A 19 -3.65 5.70 12.45
N ASN A 20 -3.42 4.47 11.97
CA ASN A 20 -2.14 3.77 11.98
C ASN A 20 -1.47 3.69 10.60
N ILE A 21 -2.05 4.29 9.56
CA ILE A 21 -1.57 4.19 8.18
C ILE A 21 -1.22 5.57 7.65
N PHE A 22 0.03 5.73 7.22
CA PHE A 22 0.48 6.89 6.45
C PHE A 22 0.62 6.53 4.97
N LEU A 23 -0.12 7.22 4.11
CA LEU A 23 -0.07 6.99 2.67
C LEU A 23 0.99 7.89 2.03
N LYS A 24 2.21 7.36 1.88
CA LYS A 24 3.32 8.05 1.23
C LYS A 24 3.18 8.08 -0.30
N ASP A 25 3.51 9.22 -0.92
CA ASP A 25 3.76 9.28 -2.37
C ASP A 25 5.16 8.70 -2.63
N GLU A 26 5.23 7.49 -3.16
CA GLU A 26 6.51 6.92 -3.62
C GLU A 26 6.56 6.85 -5.13
N ARG A 27 7.41 7.70 -5.72
CA ARG A 27 7.59 7.81 -7.18
C ARG A 27 8.88 7.19 -7.70
N GLU A 28 9.67 6.61 -6.80
CA GLU A 28 10.96 6.01 -7.11
C GLU A 28 10.87 4.50 -7.32
N CYS A 29 11.90 3.94 -7.95
CA CYS A 29 11.97 2.51 -8.21
C CYS A 29 12.24 1.73 -6.92
N LEU A 30 11.43 0.70 -6.65
CA LEU A 30 11.60 -0.24 -5.54
C LEU A 30 12.47 -1.46 -5.89
N ALA A 31 13.12 -1.45 -7.06
CA ALA A 31 13.96 -2.54 -7.57
C ALA A 31 13.29 -3.94 -7.69
N ALA A 32 11.97 -4.03 -7.58
CA ALA A 32 11.22 -5.29 -7.71
C ALA A 32 10.51 -5.40 -9.08
N CYS A 33 11.14 -4.91 -10.16
CA CYS A 33 10.55 -4.76 -11.49
C CYS A 33 9.88 -6.02 -12.06
N CYS A 34 10.41 -7.21 -11.73
CA CYS A 34 9.86 -8.49 -12.19
C CYS A 34 8.52 -8.85 -11.52
N GLY A 35 8.26 -8.31 -10.33
CA GLY A 35 7.03 -8.51 -9.57
C GLY A 35 6.08 -7.32 -9.64
N ALA A 36 6.16 -6.51 -10.70
CA ALA A 36 5.21 -5.41 -10.88
C ALA A 36 3.78 -5.93 -11.13
N PRO A 37 2.75 -5.34 -10.53
CA PRO A 37 2.78 -4.18 -9.63
C PRO A 37 3.21 -4.53 -8.20
N MET A 38 3.93 -3.62 -7.55
CA MET A 38 4.54 -3.82 -6.22
C MET A 38 4.22 -2.66 -5.26
N MET A 39 4.33 -2.91 -3.95
CA MET A 39 4.27 -1.90 -2.90
C MET A 39 5.19 -2.24 -1.74
N GLN A 40 5.55 -1.24 -0.94
CA GLN A 40 6.27 -1.44 0.31
C GLN A 40 5.41 -1.01 1.49
N VAL A 41 5.37 -1.83 2.54
CA VAL A 41 4.69 -1.52 3.80
C VAL A 41 5.62 -1.90 4.95
N ASN A 42 5.94 -0.97 5.85
CA ASN A 42 6.83 -1.21 7.00
C ASN A 42 8.12 -1.94 6.62
N HIS A 43 8.79 -1.51 5.54
CA HIS A 43 10.00 -2.11 4.96
C HIS A 43 9.86 -3.53 4.37
N LYS A 44 8.65 -4.08 4.30
CA LYS A 44 8.38 -5.34 3.59
C LYS A 44 7.92 -5.04 2.17
N TYR A 45 8.51 -5.73 1.20
CA TYR A 45 8.12 -5.67 -0.20
C TYR A 45 6.99 -6.66 -0.48
N TYR A 46 5.94 -6.18 -1.14
CA TYR A 46 4.85 -6.98 -1.65
C TYR A 46 4.86 -6.88 -3.17
N GLU A 47 5.05 -8.02 -3.83
CA GLU A 47 5.13 -8.15 -5.28
C GLU A 47 3.85 -8.82 -5.82
N ASN A 48 3.57 -8.65 -7.11
CA ASN A 48 2.38 -9.17 -7.79
C ASN A 48 1.07 -8.77 -7.08
N VAL A 49 0.99 -7.50 -6.66
CA VAL A 49 -0.11 -6.99 -5.84
C VAL A 49 -1.43 -7.01 -6.62
N THR A 50 -2.35 -7.86 -6.16
CA THR A 50 -3.74 -7.90 -6.63
C THR A 50 -4.65 -7.10 -5.70
N ILE A 51 -5.92 -6.95 -6.10
CA ILE A 51 -6.91 -6.23 -5.27
C ILE A 51 -7.17 -7.00 -3.98
N GLU A 52 -7.23 -8.33 -4.06
CA GLU A 52 -7.44 -9.22 -2.93
C GLU A 52 -6.27 -9.16 -1.95
N LEU A 53 -5.04 -9.21 -2.45
CA LEU A 53 -3.83 -9.08 -1.61
C LEU A 53 -3.77 -7.69 -0.95
N LEU A 54 -4.16 -6.63 -1.67
CA LEU A 54 -4.22 -5.29 -1.11
C LEU A 54 -5.22 -5.21 0.06
N ASP A 55 -6.37 -5.87 -0.05
CA ASP A 55 -7.35 -5.95 1.03
C ASP A 55 -6.83 -6.71 2.25
N GLU A 56 -6.12 -7.81 2.02
CA GLU A 56 -5.47 -8.58 3.08
C GLU A 56 -4.39 -7.77 3.82
N ILE A 57 -3.55 -7.04 3.08
CA ILE A 57 -2.53 -6.16 3.66
C ILE A 57 -3.17 -5.07 4.51
N ILE A 58 -4.20 -4.39 3.99
CA ILE A 58 -4.89 -3.33 4.72
C ILE A 58 -5.60 -3.88 5.97
N GLY A 59 -6.20 -5.08 5.88
CA GLY A 59 -6.81 -5.76 7.02
C GLY A 59 -5.78 -6.04 8.11
N THR A 60 -4.65 -6.63 7.74
CA THR A 60 -3.54 -6.93 8.66
C THR A 60 -3.02 -5.68 9.37
N LEU A 61 -2.87 -4.56 8.66
CA LEU A 61 -2.43 -3.29 9.24
C LEU A 61 -3.42 -2.66 10.23
N LYS A 62 -4.72 -2.98 10.12
CA LYS A 62 -5.74 -2.51 11.07
C LYS A 62 -5.83 -3.39 12.31
N ASP A 63 -5.50 -4.66 12.20
CA ASP A 63 -5.50 -5.62 13.31
C ASP A 63 -4.21 -5.60 14.15
N GLU A 64 -3.07 -5.17 13.59
CA GLU A 64 -1.87 -4.83 14.36
C GLU A 64 -2.14 -3.59 15.25
N LYS A 65 -2.68 -3.82 16.45
CA LYS A 65 -2.84 -2.83 17.54
C LYS A 65 -1.58 -2.62 18.36
#